data_AF-A0A370BS45-F1
#
_entry.id   AF-A0A370BS45-F1
#
_cell.length_a   1.000
_cell.length_b   1.000
_cell.length_c   1.000
_cell.angle_alpha   90.00
_cell.angle_beta   90.00
_cell.angle_gamma   90.00
#
_symmetry.space_group_name_H-M   'P 1'
#
loop_
_entity.id
_entity.type
_entity.pdbx_description
1 polymer ?
#
loop_
_entity_poly.entity_id
_entity_poly.type
_entity_poly.pdbx_seq_one_letter_code
_entity_poly.pdbx_strand_id
1 'polypeptide(L)'
;MEAMLPTPNNWDENSDKDIESVSPFTGLLNETKTKIASSPVTKTSTFFRKYADARLLFEGFLVFCLVVALISNAGSSHKTDIVDKRSFGPTLPRKPVIFGNTAGLGPDLVYHDTEMMWNKTRMQEIHRNWHSLFPQKSWSYMCSFILKAGRGYITVSAEEEEFEVLHPAFKMDNVFEQGDHYEGHIMAVYHQLHCLSILMTALGTSREEWAMLETQKVEHRAHCVEYLRQSILCSADTTLEGETGAWAKSTGWGQTHSCVDFDALTEYANKRAMWNLTERLLPDSFDPLKVPEHGEGLEDEH
;
A
#
# COMPACT_ATOMS: atom_id res chain seq x y z
N MET A 1 5.98 -24.12 40.32
CA MET A 1 7.08 -23.92 39.37
C MET A 1 6.78 -22.61 38.67
N GLU A 2 7.15 -21.51 39.33
CA GLU A 2 6.90 -20.14 38.87
C GLU A 2 8.07 -19.68 37.99
N ALA A 3 7.73 -19.06 36.86
CA ALA A 3 8.59 -18.17 36.07
C ALA A 3 7.64 -17.23 35.31
N MET A 4 7.32 -16.04 35.85
CA MET A 4 8.05 -14.77 35.75
C MET A 4 8.25 -14.27 34.30
N LEU A 5 7.34 -13.37 33.91
CA LEU A 5 7.44 -12.41 32.81
C LEU A 5 8.35 -11.23 33.24
N PRO A 6 9.08 -10.57 32.31
CA PRO A 6 9.59 -9.23 32.54
C PRO A 6 8.81 -8.16 31.77
N THR A 7 8.46 -7.08 32.48
CA THR A 7 7.91 -5.80 31.99
C THR A 7 9.02 -4.77 31.74
N PRO A 8 8.74 -3.66 31.02
CA PRO A 8 9.76 -2.87 30.31
C PRO A 8 10.34 -1.69 31.12
N ASN A 9 11.59 -1.35 30.80
CA ASN A 9 12.35 -0.26 31.41
C ASN A 9 11.83 1.12 31.00
N ASN A 10 11.49 1.90 32.01
CA ASN A 10 11.19 3.33 31.97
C ASN A 10 12.51 4.12 32.07
N TRP A 11 12.75 5.05 31.14
CA TRP A 11 13.87 5.99 31.19
C TRP A 11 13.30 7.38 31.45
N ASP A 12 13.49 7.88 32.66
CA ASP A 12 13.37 9.30 32.99
C ASP A 12 14.15 9.57 34.28
N GLU A 13 14.51 10.83 34.47
CA GLU A 13 15.15 11.47 35.63
C GLU A 13 16.68 11.60 35.58
N ASN A 14 17.08 12.66 34.88
CA ASN A 14 18.28 13.44 35.16
C ASN A 14 17.87 14.60 36.09
N SER A 15 18.49 14.73 37.27
CA SER A 15 18.46 15.99 38.03
C SER A 15 19.70 16.18 38.91
N ASP A 16 20.21 17.41 38.83
CA ASP A 16 21.41 17.99 39.42
C ASP A 16 21.45 18.08 40.97
N LYS A 17 22.68 18.25 41.48
CA LYS A 17 23.19 19.23 42.50
C LYS A 17 24.23 18.55 43.41
N ASP A 18 25.42 19.13 43.64
CA ASP A 18 25.72 20.23 44.58
C ASP A 18 27.06 20.94 44.19
N ILE A 19 27.14 22.29 44.05
CA ILE A 19 27.41 23.36 45.07
C ILE A 19 28.86 23.32 45.63
N GLU A 20 29.68 24.37 45.81
CA GLU A 20 29.79 25.80 45.47
C GLU A 20 31.20 26.26 45.94
N SER A 21 31.54 27.54 45.68
CA SER A 21 32.37 28.47 46.49
C SER A 21 33.76 28.79 45.91
N VAL A 22 34.28 30.03 45.85
CA VAL A 22 33.90 31.39 46.29
C VAL A 22 34.86 32.38 45.56
N SER A 23 34.44 33.61 45.28
CA SER A 23 35.24 34.79 44.85
C SER A 23 35.37 35.78 46.05
N PRO A 24 36.12 36.92 46.10
CA PRO A 24 36.38 37.88 45.00
C PRO A 24 37.62 38.86 45.09
N PHE A 25 37.82 39.63 44.00
CA PHE A 25 38.22 41.06 43.85
C PHE A 25 39.60 41.71 44.22
N THR A 26 39.94 42.74 43.40
CA THR A 26 40.89 43.90 43.52
C THR A 26 42.40 43.64 43.37
N GLY A 27 43.26 44.47 42.75
CA GLY A 27 43.21 45.81 42.14
C GLY A 27 44.53 46.05 41.32
N LEU A 28 44.51 46.77 40.19
CA LEU A 28 44.88 48.19 39.99
C LEU A 28 46.40 48.51 39.83
N LEU A 29 46.76 48.93 38.60
CA LEU A 29 47.76 49.93 38.15
C LEU A 29 49.27 49.85 38.52
N ASN A 30 50.06 50.00 37.45
CA ASN A 30 51.11 51.02 37.23
C ASN A 30 52.55 50.58 36.93
N GLU A 31 53.08 51.33 35.96
CA GLU A 31 54.37 51.29 35.27
C GLU A 31 55.60 51.28 36.20
N THR A 32 56.68 50.67 35.74
CA THR A 32 58.02 51.27 35.87
C THR A 32 58.89 50.97 34.65
N LYS A 33 59.59 52.03 34.24
CA LYS A 33 60.46 52.16 33.07
C LYS A 33 61.91 52.09 33.55
N THR A 34 62.74 51.20 33.00
CA THR A 34 64.21 51.33 33.11
C THR A 34 64.95 50.76 31.91
N LYS A 35 66.07 51.41 31.58
CA LYS A 35 66.79 51.48 30.31
C LYS A 35 68.01 50.53 30.24
N ILE A 36 68.25 50.01 29.02
CA ILE A 36 69.52 49.78 28.29
C ILE A 36 70.53 48.73 28.81
N ALA A 37 70.78 47.69 28.00
CA ALA A 37 72.11 47.25 27.55
C ALA A 37 72.02 46.28 26.34
N SER A 38 73.08 46.25 25.53
CA SER A 38 73.22 45.80 24.15
C SER A 38 73.50 44.29 23.90
N SER A 39 72.83 43.71 22.89
CA SER A 39 73.18 42.62 21.89
C SER A 39 74.00 41.37 22.29
N PRO A 40 74.00 40.24 21.52
CA PRO A 40 73.33 39.96 20.23
C PRO A 40 72.60 38.58 20.12
N VAL A 41 71.62 38.54 19.19
CA VAL A 41 71.25 37.44 18.26
C VAL A 41 71.37 35.97 18.74
N THR A 42 70.25 35.22 18.75
CA THR A 42 70.14 33.90 18.06
C THR A 42 68.71 33.33 18.00
N LYS A 43 68.21 33.16 16.78
CA LYS A 43 67.34 32.07 16.26
C LYS A 43 66.44 31.29 17.24
N THR A 44 65.22 31.78 17.48
CA THR A 44 64.10 30.95 18.00
C THR A 44 62.78 31.15 17.25
N SER A 45 62.79 31.86 16.12
CA SER A 45 61.57 32.23 15.38
C SER A 45 61.08 31.20 14.35
N THR A 46 61.92 30.24 13.91
CA THR A 46 61.56 29.32 12.81
C THR A 46 60.94 27.99 13.27
N PHE A 47 61.18 27.57 14.51
CA PHE A 47 60.69 26.27 15.01
C PHE A 47 59.22 26.35 15.47
N PHE A 48 58.87 27.40 16.22
CA PHE A 48 57.49 27.64 16.66
C PHE A 48 56.55 27.95 15.50
N ARG A 49 57.03 28.66 14.47
CA ARG A 49 56.25 28.97 13.28
C ARG A 49 55.96 27.71 12.45
N LYS A 50 56.92 26.80 12.30
CA LYS A 50 56.69 25.48 11.66
C LYS A 50 55.68 24.61 12.42
N TYR A 51 55.71 24.61 13.75
CA TYR A 51 54.74 23.85 14.55
C TYR A 51 53.35 24.49 14.56
N ALA A 52 53.27 25.82 14.58
CA ALA A 52 52.01 26.55 14.44
C ALA A 52 51.40 26.31 13.04
N ASP A 53 52.21 26.34 11.99
CA ASP A 53 51.79 26.04 10.62
C ASP A 53 51.32 24.58 10.48
N ALA A 54 52.05 23.61 11.06
CA ALA A 54 51.66 22.21 11.04
C ALA A 54 50.36 21.94 11.83
N ARG A 55 50.15 22.64 12.95
CA ARG A 55 48.92 22.56 13.74
C ARG A 55 47.73 23.18 13.00
N LEU A 56 47.91 24.35 12.40
CA LEU A 56 46.90 24.99 11.55
C LEU A 56 46.53 24.14 10.33
N LEU A 57 47.51 23.45 9.73
CA LEU A 57 47.26 22.51 8.64
C LEU A 57 46.49 21.27 9.12
N PHE A 58 46.80 20.75 10.30
CA PHE A 58 46.09 19.61 10.89
C PHE A 58 44.66 19.98 11.30
N GLU A 59 44.47 21.11 11.98
CA GLU A 59 43.14 21.62 12.35
C GLU A 59 42.32 21.96 11.09
N GLY A 60 42.94 22.56 10.07
CA GLY A 60 42.31 22.81 8.76
C GLY A 60 41.92 21.51 8.04
N PHE A 61 42.75 20.47 8.11
CA PHE A 61 42.44 19.16 7.56
C PHE A 61 41.29 18.49 8.30
N LEU A 62 41.24 18.56 9.64
CA LEU A 62 40.14 18.01 10.43
C LEU A 62 38.82 18.72 10.14
N VAL A 63 38.82 20.05 10.02
CA VAL A 63 37.64 20.83 9.63
C VAL A 63 37.21 20.46 8.21
N PHE A 64 38.15 20.32 7.28
CA PHE A 64 37.86 19.85 5.93
C PHE A 64 37.23 18.44 5.93
N CYS A 65 37.77 17.49 6.69
CA CYS A 65 37.20 16.16 6.85
C CYS A 65 35.80 16.20 7.47
N LEU A 66 35.57 17.05 8.48
CA LEU A 66 34.24 17.26 9.08
C LEU A 66 33.25 17.86 8.09
N VAL A 67 33.66 18.85 7.30
CA VAL A 67 32.82 19.46 6.26
C VAL A 67 32.52 18.45 5.15
N VAL A 68 33.50 17.66 4.70
CA VAL A 68 33.27 16.58 3.75
C VAL A 68 32.34 15.52 4.34
N ALA A 69 32.52 15.10 5.58
CA ALA A 69 31.64 14.15 6.24
C ALA A 69 30.21 14.70 6.39
N LEU A 70 30.05 15.98 6.75
CA LEU A 70 28.75 16.64 6.84
C LEU A 70 28.10 16.82 5.47
N ILE A 71 28.85 17.12 4.40
CA ILE A 71 28.33 17.20 3.03
C ILE A 71 27.99 15.80 2.49
N SER A 72 28.80 14.79 2.78
CA SER A 72 28.51 13.40 2.42
C SER A 72 27.30 12.84 3.19
N ASN A 73 27.11 13.25 4.45
CA ASN A 73 25.97 12.84 5.26
C ASN A 73 24.71 13.67 4.96
N ALA A 74 24.85 14.95 4.61
CA ALA A 74 23.74 15.79 4.10
C ALA A 74 23.34 15.40 2.67
N GLY A 75 24.29 14.88 1.87
CA GLY A 75 24.05 14.23 0.58
C GLY A 75 23.48 12.82 0.70
N SER A 76 23.47 12.24 1.91
CA SER A 76 22.60 11.12 2.28
C SER A 76 21.23 11.62 2.77
N SER A 77 20.70 12.68 2.16
CA SER A 77 19.26 12.74 1.94
C SER A 77 18.87 11.40 1.34
N HIS A 78 18.09 10.60 2.09
CA HIS A 78 17.37 9.43 1.64
C HIS A 78 17.50 9.29 0.12
N LYS A 79 18.41 8.40 -0.34
CA LYS A 79 18.06 7.66 -1.54
C LYS A 79 16.73 7.04 -1.14
N THR A 80 15.63 7.67 -1.52
CA THR A 80 14.43 6.95 -1.83
C THR A 80 14.96 5.86 -2.71
N ASP A 81 15.05 4.65 -2.16
CA ASP A 81 15.31 3.48 -2.96
C ASP A 81 14.42 3.68 -4.17
N ILE A 82 15.05 3.75 -5.33
CA ILE A 82 14.37 3.54 -6.58
C ILE A 82 13.85 2.12 -6.36
N VAL A 83 12.62 2.01 -5.83
CA VAL A 83 11.85 0.80 -5.88
C VAL A 83 11.89 0.49 -7.35
N ASP A 84 12.71 -0.50 -7.69
CA ASP A 84 12.78 -1.08 -9.01
C ASP A 84 11.32 -1.28 -9.40
N LYS A 85 10.83 -0.46 -10.33
CA LYS A 85 9.40 -0.25 -10.54
C LYS A 85 8.88 -1.42 -11.37
N ARG A 86 9.10 -2.62 -10.87
CA ARG A 86 8.67 -3.87 -11.45
C ARG A 86 7.16 -3.83 -11.49
N SER A 87 6.64 -3.75 -12.69
CA SER A 87 5.24 -3.93 -12.98
C SER A 87 5.05 -5.35 -13.48
N PHE A 88 4.00 -6.03 -13.05
CA PHE A 88 3.65 -7.38 -13.48
C PHE A 88 2.54 -7.36 -14.55
N GLY A 89 2.32 -6.19 -15.15
CA GLY A 89 1.32 -5.92 -16.17
C GLY A 89 1.46 -4.50 -16.75
N PRO A 90 0.66 -4.13 -17.75
CA PRO A 90 0.75 -2.83 -18.40
C PRO A 90 0.39 -1.68 -17.44
N THR A 91 1.08 -0.55 -17.58
CA THR A 91 0.74 0.68 -16.87
C THR A 91 -0.28 1.48 -17.67
N LEU A 92 -1.48 1.66 -17.12
CA LEU A 92 -2.58 2.37 -17.78
C LEU A 92 -2.90 3.69 -17.05
N PRO A 93 -3.42 4.72 -17.75
CA PRO A 93 -3.76 6.00 -17.14
C PRO A 93 -4.90 5.85 -16.12
N ARG A 94 -4.77 6.55 -14.98
CA ARG A 94 -5.83 6.60 -13.95
C ARG A 94 -6.77 7.78 -14.20
N LYS A 95 -8.06 7.57 -13.96
CA LYS A 95 -9.12 8.59 -14.07
C LYS A 95 -9.86 8.71 -12.73
N PRO A 96 -10.11 9.92 -12.21
CA PRO A 96 -10.95 10.09 -11.03
C PRO A 96 -12.40 9.74 -11.36
N VAL A 97 -13.02 8.94 -10.50
CA VAL A 97 -14.42 8.50 -10.63
C VAL A 97 -15.11 8.62 -9.28
N ILE A 98 -16.42 8.87 -9.30
CA ILE A 98 -17.26 8.84 -8.11
C ILE A 98 -18.06 7.55 -8.18
N PHE A 99 -18.03 6.76 -7.10
CA PHE A 99 -18.76 5.50 -7.03
C PHE A 99 -20.28 5.74 -7.08
N GLY A 100 -20.96 4.88 -7.82
CA GLY A 100 -22.38 4.95 -8.13
C GLY A 100 -22.72 4.05 -9.31
N ASN A 101 -24.02 3.92 -9.60
CA ASN A 101 -24.50 3.06 -10.68
C ASN A 101 -23.90 3.44 -12.05
N THR A 102 -23.52 4.71 -12.24
CA THR A 102 -23.01 5.27 -13.50
C THR A 102 -21.62 5.89 -13.33
N ALA A 103 -20.78 5.29 -12.47
CA ALA A 103 -19.43 5.77 -12.07
C ALA A 103 -18.41 5.96 -13.22
N GLY A 104 -18.83 5.87 -14.49
CA GLY A 104 -17.94 5.98 -15.66
C GLY A 104 -16.97 4.81 -15.80
N LEU A 105 -17.24 3.70 -15.11
CA LEU A 105 -16.51 2.44 -15.16
C LEU A 105 -17.26 1.46 -16.08
N GLY A 106 -17.24 1.75 -17.38
CA GLY A 106 -17.97 1.02 -18.41
C GLY A 106 -19.12 1.82 -19.05
N PRO A 107 -19.97 1.16 -19.85
CA PRO A 107 -21.19 1.76 -20.40
C PRO A 107 -22.13 2.31 -19.31
N ASP A 108 -22.98 3.25 -19.69
CA ASP A 108 -23.98 3.83 -18.80
C ASP A 108 -25.17 2.86 -18.59
N LEU A 109 -24.96 1.87 -17.72
CA LEU A 109 -25.91 0.81 -17.39
C LEU A 109 -26.07 0.67 -15.88
N VAL A 110 -27.15 0.01 -15.45
CA VAL A 110 -27.37 -0.29 -14.04
C VAL A 110 -26.63 -1.57 -13.65
N TYR A 111 -25.68 -1.46 -12.73
CA TYR A 111 -24.86 -2.59 -12.27
C TYR A 111 -25.28 -3.18 -10.92
N HIS A 112 -26.24 -2.54 -10.24
CA HIS A 112 -26.75 -2.96 -8.95
C HIS A 112 -28.23 -2.63 -8.82
N ASP A 113 -28.95 -3.49 -8.09
CA ASP A 113 -30.33 -3.27 -7.72
C ASP A 113 -30.65 -3.94 -6.39
N THR A 114 -31.52 -3.35 -5.58
CA THR A 114 -31.96 -3.93 -4.30
C THR A 114 -32.64 -5.29 -4.47
N GLU A 115 -33.24 -5.55 -5.63
CA GLU A 115 -33.88 -6.82 -5.95
C GLU A 115 -32.96 -7.86 -6.57
N MET A 116 -31.70 -7.52 -6.91
CA MET A 116 -30.83 -8.41 -7.68
C MET A 116 -30.48 -9.72 -6.95
N MET A 117 -30.70 -9.80 -5.64
CA MET A 117 -30.42 -10.98 -4.81
C MET A 117 -31.61 -11.95 -4.67
N TRP A 118 -32.83 -11.55 -5.03
CA TRP A 118 -34.03 -12.38 -4.83
C TRP A 118 -34.96 -12.44 -6.06
N ASN A 119 -34.95 -11.41 -6.90
CA ASN A 119 -35.68 -11.41 -8.16
C ASN A 119 -34.82 -12.00 -9.27
N LYS A 120 -35.15 -13.22 -9.72
CA LYS A 120 -34.40 -13.94 -10.75
C LYS A 120 -34.25 -13.15 -12.06
N THR A 121 -35.31 -12.45 -12.49
CA THR A 121 -35.26 -11.65 -13.72
C THR A 121 -34.28 -10.49 -13.55
N ARG A 122 -34.33 -9.81 -12.40
CA ARG A 122 -33.44 -8.70 -12.10
C ARG A 122 -31.98 -9.15 -11.97
N MET A 123 -31.74 -10.27 -11.29
CA MET A 123 -30.42 -10.90 -11.21
C MET A 123 -29.84 -11.18 -12.59
N GLN A 124 -30.63 -11.76 -13.50
CA GLN A 124 -30.18 -12.05 -14.87
C GLN A 124 -29.90 -10.79 -15.68
N GLU A 125 -30.68 -9.72 -15.50
CA GLU A 125 -30.45 -8.43 -16.15
C GLU A 125 -29.15 -7.78 -15.65
N ILE A 126 -28.96 -7.70 -14.33
CA ILE A 126 -27.75 -7.14 -13.73
C ILE A 126 -26.52 -7.98 -14.12
N HIS A 127 -26.61 -9.31 -14.10
CA HIS A 127 -25.53 -10.19 -14.54
C HIS A 127 -25.20 -9.99 -16.03
N ARG A 128 -26.20 -9.75 -16.89
CA ARG A 128 -25.96 -9.36 -18.29
C ARG A 128 -25.27 -8.02 -18.41
N ASN A 129 -25.64 -7.04 -17.59
CA ASN A 129 -24.96 -5.74 -17.57
C ASN A 129 -23.50 -5.90 -17.13
N TRP A 130 -23.19 -6.77 -16.17
CA TRP A 130 -21.81 -7.06 -15.79
C TRP A 130 -20.98 -7.66 -16.94
N HIS A 131 -21.58 -8.46 -17.82
CA HIS A 131 -20.89 -8.92 -19.02
C HIS A 131 -20.48 -7.80 -20.00
N SER A 132 -21.08 -6.61 -19.90
CA SER A 132 -20.65 -5.42 -20.66
C SER A 132 -19.30 -4.85 -20.20
N LEU A 133 -18.84 -5.22 -19.00
CA LEU A 133 -17.57 -4.75 -18.43
C LEU A 133 -16.36 -5.54 -18.97
N PHE A 134 -16.61 -6.72 -19.53
CA PHE A 134 -15.56 -7.53 -20.15
C PHE A 134 -15.28 -7.05 -21.58
N PRO A 135 -14.03 -7.15 -22.08
CA PRO A 135 -13.70 -6.79 -23.45
C PRO A 135 -14.60 -7.49 -24.46
N GLN A 136 -15.36 -6.70 -25.21
CA GLN A 136 -16.30 -7.15 -26.24
C GLN A 136 -15.73 -6.94 -27.64
N LYS A 137 -16.37 -7.56 -28.65
CA LYS A 137 -16.01 -7.32 -30.04
C LYS A 137 -16.37 -5.87 -30.37
N SER A 138 -15.38 -5.08 -30.74
CA SER A 138 -15.60 -3.69 -31.15
C SER A 138 -14.73 -3.36 -32.37
N TRP A 139 -15.24 -2.45 -33.19
CA TRP A 139 -14.45 -1.89 -34.28
C TRP A 139 -13.37 -0.96 -33.72
N SER A 140 -12.10 -1.24 -33.97
CA SER A 140 -11.02 -0.30 -33.66
C SER A 140 -10.74 0.57 -34.88
N TYR A 141 -11.04 1.87 -34.76
CA TYR A 141 -10.65 2.85 -35.79
C TYR A 141 -9.13 2.99 -35.90
N MET A 142 -8.41 2.79 -34.78
CA MET A 142 -6.94 2.88 -34.75
C MET A 142 -6.28 1.69 -35.46
N CYS A 143 -6.83 0.49 -35.30
CA CYS A 143 -6.24 -0.74 -35.86
C CYS A 143 -6.89 -1.17 -37.19
N SER A 144 -7.98 -0.53 -37.60
CA SER A 144 -8.76 -0.86 -38.80
C SER A 144 -9.22 -2.32 -38.89
N PHE A 145 -9.51 -2.96 -37.75
CA PHE A 145 -10.11 -4.30 -37.68
C PHE A 145 -11.01 -4.48 -36.43
N ILE A 146 -11.79 -5.57 -36.42
CA ILE A 146 -12.65 -5.96 -35.28
C ILE A 146 -11.78 -6.58 -34.19
N LEU A 147 -11.66 -5.90 -33.04
CA LEU A 147 -10.98 -6.44 -31.86
C LEU A 147 -11.67 -7.74 -31.41
N LYS A 148 -10.86 -8.74 -31.04
CA LYS A 148 -11.37 -10.00 -30.51
C LYS A 148 -11.96 -9.77 -29.11
N ALA A 149 -13.09 -10.42 -28.82
CA ALA A 149 -13.66 -10.46 -27.47
C ALA A 149 -12.91 -11.47 -26.61
N GLY A 150 -11.72 -11.09 -26.14
CA GLY A 150 -10.89 -11.96 -25.30
C GLY A 150 -11.40 -12.12 -23.86
N ARG A 151 -12.44 -11.38 -23.43
CA ARG A 151 -12.92 -11.37 -22.03
C ARG A 151 -11.84 -11.12 -20.96
N GLY A 152 -10.71 -10.52 -21.35
CA GLY A 152 -9.56 -10.29 -20.48
C GLY A 152 -8.39 -11.24 -20.66
N TYR A 153 -8.53 -12.27 -21.50
CA TYR A 153 -7.40 -13.06 -21.98
C TYR A 153 -6.61 -12.28 -23.03
N ILE A 154 -5.30 -12.25 -22.86
CA ILE A 154 -4.36 -11.59 -23.75
C ILE A 154 -3.19 -12.53 -24.08
N THR A 155 -2.57 -12.27 -25.23
CA THR A 155 -1.31 -12.91 -25.64
C THR A 155 -0.19 -11.89 -25.47
N VAL A 156 0.92 -12.30 -24.87
CA VAL A 156 2.05 -11.40 -24.61
C VAL A 156 3.34 -12.05 -25.09
N SER A 157 4.18 -11.25 -25.75
CA SER A 157 5.54 -11.64 -26.12
C SER A 157 6.50 -11.11 -25.07
N ALA A 158 7.02 -11.97 -24.20
CA ALA A 158 7.82 -11.57 -23.04
C ALA A 158 9.08 -10.74 -23.38
N GLU A 159 9.53 -10.75 -24.63
CA GLU A 159 10.72 -10.02 -25.10
C GLU A 159 10.43 -8.57 -25.52
N GLU A 160 9.16 -8.20 -25.69
CA GLU A 160 8.75 -6.89 -26.26
C GLU A 160 8.06 -5.97 -25.25
N GLU A 161 7.79 -6.43 -24.03
CA GLU A 161 7.01 -5.68 -23.06
C GLU A 161 7.85 -4.89 -22.05
N GLU A 162 7.29 -3.77 -21.59
CA GLU A 162 7.89 -2.91 -20.56
C GLU A 162 7.68 -3.44 -19.13
N PHE A 163 7.00 -4.59 -18.97
CA PHE A 163 6.64 -5.20 -17.70
C PHE A 163 7.09 -6.67 -17.63
N GLU A 164 7.24 -7.19 -16.41
CA GLU A 164 7.75 -8.54 -16.18
C GLU A 164 6.62 -9.58 -16.28
N VAL A 165 6.82 -10.61 -17.09
CA VAL A 165 5.93 -11.77 -17.19
C VAL A 165 6.55 -12.93 -16.44
N LEU A 166 6.07 -13.20 -15.23
CA LEU A 166 6.69 -14.17 -14.32
C LEU A 166 6.37 -15.63 -14.64
N HIS A 167 5.18 -15.87 -15.20
CA HIS A 167 4.65 -17.21 -15.40
C HIS A 167 4.30 -17.46 -16.88
N PRO A 168 4.48 -18.69 -17.37
CA PRO A 168 4.07 -19.06 -18.71
C PRO A 168 2.56 -18.88 -18.89
N ALA A 169 2.14 -18.67 -20.13
CA ALA A 169 0.73 -18.56 -20.47
C ALA A 169 -0.03 -19.87 -20.18
N PHE A 170 -1.33 -19.76 -19.90
CA PHE A 170 -2.20 -20.93 -19.82
C PHE A 170 -2.33 -21.58 -21.19
N LYS A 171 -2.24 -22.91 -21.22
CA LYS A 171 -2.53 -23.71 -22.41
C LYS A 171 -3.99 -24.12 -22.41
N MET A 172 -4.71 -23.73 -23.44
CA MET A 172 -6.14 -23.96 -23.57
C MET A 172 -6.42 -24.68 -24.89
N ASP A 173 -6.76 -25.96 -24.80
CA ASP A 173 -7.10 -26.82 -25.94
C ASP A 173 -8.62 -26.99 -26.07
N ASN A 174 -9.12 -27.07 -27.31
CA ASN A 174 -10.52 -27.34 -27.64
C ASN A 174 -11.51 -26.33 -27.01
N VAL A 175 -11.17 -25.05 -27.00
CA VAL A 175 -11.95 -23.97 -26.40
C VAL A 175 -13.20 -23.64 -27.22
N PHE A 176 -13.05 -23.52 -28.55
CA PHE A 176 -14.15 -23.21 -29.46
C PHE A 176 -14.44 -24.37 -30.42
N GLU A 177 -13.39 -25.00 -30.95
CA GLU A 177 -13.46 -26.09 -31.91
C GLU A 177 -12.50 -27.21 -31.53
N GLN A 178 -12.86 -28.45 -31.85
CA GLN A 178 -11.99 -29.59 -31.58
C GLN A 178 -10.69 -29.47 -32.39
N GLY A 179 -9.55 -29.48 -31.69
CA GLY A 179 -8.21 -29.32 -32.26
C GLY A 179 -7.67 -27.88 -32.23
N ASP A 180 -8.44 -26.90 -31.76
CA ASP A 180 -7.88 -25.58 -31.50
C ASP A 180 -6.96 -25.59 -30.27
N HIS A 181 -5.97 -24.69 -30.29
CA HIS A 181 -5.01 -24.49 -29.21
C HIS A 181 -4.74 -23.00 -29.06
N TYR A 182 -4.87 -22.51 -27.84
CA TYR A 182 -4.58 -21.14 -27.47
C TYR A 182 -3.65 -21.11 -26.27
N GLU A 183 -2.71 -20.18 -26.32
CA GLU A 183 -1.91 -19.82 -25.15
C GLU A 183 -2.20 -18.37 -24.79
N GLY A 184 -2.49 -18.08 -23.53
CA GLY A 184 -2.69 -16.70 -23.08
C GLY A 184 -2.67 -16.53 -21.56
N HIS A 185 -2.52 -15.28 -21.14
CA HIS A 185 -2.65 -14.85 -19.75
C HIS A 185 -4.02 -14.21 -19.55
N ILE A 186 -4.56 -14.26 -18.34
CA ILE A 186 -5.74 -13.46 -17.97
C ILE A 186 -5.28 -12.27 -17.13
N MET A 187 -5.79 -11.07 -17.41
CA MET A 187 -5.53 -9.94 -16.51
C MET A 187 -6.34 -10.10 -15.21
N ALA A 188 -5.67 -9.91 -14.07
CA ALA A 188 -6.23 -10.14 -12.75
C ALA A 188 -7.58 -9.45 -12.52
N VAL A 189 -7.76 -8.19 -12.96
CA VAL A 189 -9.03 -7.46 -12.85
C VAL A 189 -10.22 -8.23 -13.45
N TYR A 190 -10.06 -8.89 -14.60
CA TYR A 190 -11.15 -9.63 -15.23
C TYR A 190 -11.40 -10.97 -14.56
N HIS A 191 -10.35 -11.61 -14.05
CA HIS A 191 -10.49 -12.81 -13.23
C HIS A 191 -11.21 -12.50 -11.90
N GLN A 192 -10.85 -11.42 -11.22
CA GLN A 192 -11.53 -10.93 -10.01
C GLN A 192 -13.02 -10.64 -10.27
N LEU A 193 -13.36 -9.94 -11.37
CA LEU A 193 -14.75 -9.70 -11.77
C LEU A 193 -15.49 -11.01 -12.05
N HIS A 194 -14.85 -11.98 -12.72
CA HIS A 194 -15.44 -13.29 -12.99
C HIS A 194 -15.76 -14.03 -11.68
N CYS A 195 -14.82 -14.11 -10.74
CA CYS A 195 -15.04 -14.71 -9.43
C CYS A 195 -16.17 -14.02 -8.66
N LEU A 196 -16.19 -12.69 -8.64
CA LEU A 196 -17.26 -11.95 -7.98
C LEU A 196 -18.64 -12.22 -8.61
N SER A 197 -18.72 -12.39 -9.93
CA SER A 197 -19.97 -12.74 -10.62
C SER A 197 -20.50 -14.15 -10.25
N ILE A 198 -19.59 -15.11 -10.04
CA ILE A 198 -19.93 -16.46 -9.55
C ILE A 198 -20.44 -16.36 -8.11
N LEU A 199 -19.73 -15.64 -7.23
CA LEU A 199 -20.14 -15.45 -5.84
C LEU A 199 -21.51 -14.78 -5.74
N MET A 200 -21.77 -13.75 -6.54
CA MET A 200 -23.08 -13.09 -6.61
C MET A 200 -24.20 -14.08 -6.96
N THR A 201 -23.94 -14.99 -7.91
CA THR A 201 -24.92 -16.03 -8.29
C THR A 201 -25.16 -17.02 -7.16
N ALA A 202 -24.12 -17.36 -6.39
CA ALA A 202 -24.21 -18.26 -5.23
C ALA A 202 -24.85 -17.61 -4.00
N LEU A 203 -24.74 -16.28 -3.85
CA LEU A 203 -25.36 -15.51 -2.77
C LEU A 203 -26.86 -15.26 -2.99
N GLY A 204 -27.37 -15.51 -4.20
CA GLY A 204 -28.80 -15.41 -4.50
C GLY A 204 -29.60 -16.38 -3.64
N THR A 205 -30.59 -15.87 -2.93
CA THR A 205 -31.39 -16.68 -1.97
C THR A 205 -32.56 -17.34 -2.68
N SER A 206 -32.90 -18.58 -2.28
CA SER A 206 -34.18 -19.17 -2.65
C SER A 206 -35.36 -18.39 -2.04
N ARG A 207 -36.58 -18.59 -2.58
CA ARG A 207 -37.79 -17.92 -2.07
C ARG A 207 -38.07 -18.26 -0.59
N GLU A 208 -37.70 -19.46 -0.16
CA GLU A 208 -37.87 -19.95 1.21
C GLU A 208 -36.85 -19.34 2.18
N GLU A 209 -35.57 -19.25 1.77
CA GLU A 209 -34.53 -18.59 2.57
C GLU A 209 -34.74 -17.08 2.68
N TRP A 210 -35.26 -16.44 1.62
CA TRP A 210 -35.59 -15.02 1.64
C TRP A 210 -36.69 -14.71 2.66
N ALA A 211 -37.72 -15.56 2.78
CA ALA A 211 -38.79 -15.37 3.75
C ALA A 211 -38.29 -15.40 5.21
N MET A 212 -37.09 -15.93 5.45
CA MET A 212 -36.44 -15.97 6.75
C MET A 212 -35.40 -14.84 6.96
N LEU A 213 -35.06 -14.09 5.91
CA LEU A 213 -34.04 -13.03 5.96
C LEU A 213 -34.67 -11.65 6.08
N GLU A 214 -34.14 -10.85 7.00
CA GLU A 214 -34.50 -9.44 7.12
C GLU A 214 -34.13 -8.67 5.85
N THR A 215 -35.01 -7.77 5.40
CA THR A 215 -34.81 -6.95 4.20
C THR A 215 -33.48 -6.20 4.21
N GLN A 216 -33.09 -5.67 5.38
CA GLN A 216 -31.80 -4.99 5.56
C GLN A 216 -30.59 -5.88 5.22
N LYS A 217 -30.66 -7.18 5.54
CA LYS A 217 -29.58 -8.13 5.24
C LYS A 217 -29.47 -8.39 3.73
N VAL A 218 -30.59 -8.42 3.03
CA VAL A 218 -30.64 -8.61 1.56
C VAL A 218 -30.09 -7.38 0.83
N GLU A 219 -30.51 -6.19 1.25
CA GLU A 219 -29.98 -4.92 0.75
C GLU A 219 -28.49 -4.78 1.05
N HIS A 220 -28.03 -5.25 2.23
CA HIS A 220 -26.62 -5.26 2.56
C HIS A 220 -25.78 -6.10 1.60
N ARG A 221 -26.22 -7.34 1.33
CA ARG A 221 -25.56 -8.22 0.36
C ARG A 221 -25.49 -7.57 -1.02
N ALA A 222 -26.61 -6.97 -1.46
CA ALA A 222 -26.68 -6.36 -2.77
C ALA A 222 -25.64 -5.22 -2.92
N HIS A 223 -25.65 -4.25 -2.00
CA HIS A 223 -24.74 -3.12 -2.13
C HIS A 223 -23.28 -3.50 -1.86
N CYS A 224 -23.01 -4.49 -0.98
CA CYS A 224 -21.66 -4.95 -0.70
C CYS A 224 -21.03 -5.56 -1.95
N VAL A 225 -21.77 -6.39 -2.67
CA VAL A 225 -21.30 -6.96 -3.94
C VAL A 225 -21.02 -5.86 -4.97
N GLU A 226 -21.86 -4.82 -5.02
CA GLU A 226 -21.63 -3.68 -5.90
C GLU A 226 -20.40 -2.85 -5.49
N TYR A 227 -20.21 -2.62 -4.20
CA TYR A 227 -19.05 -1.91 -3.68
C TYR A 227 -17.74 -2.64 -4.01
N LEU A 228 -17.73 -3.97 -3.88
CA LEU A 228 -16.59 -4.81 -4.27
C LEU A 228 -16.34 -4.73 -5.78
N ARG A 229 -17.38 -4.78 -6.62
CA ARG A 229 -17.24 -4.65 -8.08
C ARG A 229 -16.61 -3.30 -8.44
N GLN A 230 -17.09 -2.21 -7.85
CA GLN A 230 -16.53 -0.88 -8.09
C GLN A 230 -15.09 -0.76 -7.60
N SER A 231 -14.76 -1.38 -6.46
CA SER A 231 -13.40 -1.43 -5.93
C SER A 231 -12.43 -2.18 -6.85
N ILE A 232 -12.86 -3.33 -7.40
CA ILE A 232 -12.09 -4.10 -8.40
C ILE A 232 -11.82 -3.24 -9.63
N LEU A 233 -12.85 -2.57 -10.18
CA LEU A 233 -12.70 -1.71 -11.36
C LEU A 233 -11.88 -0.44 -11.09
N CYS A 234 -11.93 0.10 -9.88
CA CYS A 234 -11.17 1.28 -9.49
C CYS A 234 -9.68 0.96 -9.28
N SER A 235 -9.39 -0.18 -8.64
CA SER A 235 -8.01 -0.65 -8.48
C SER A 235 -7.43 -1.07 -9.83
N ALA A 236 -8.24 -1.81 -10.61
CA ALA A 236 -7.93 -2.37 -11.92
C ALA A 236 -6.55 -3.04 -11.96
N ASP A 237 -6.43 -4.15 -11.23
CA ASP A 237 -5.19 -4.92 -11.19
C ASP A 237 -4.83 -5.45 -12.59
N THR A 238 -3.76 -4.89 -13.17
CA THR A 238 -3.30 -5.22 -14.53
C THR A 238 -2.36 -6.41 -14.57
N THR A 239 -2.06 -7.03 -13.43
CA THR A 239 -1.19 -8.21 -13.31
C THR A 239 -1.63 -9.31 -14.28
N LEU A 240 -0.66 -9.92 -14.95
CA LEU A 240 -0.91 -11.05 -15.85
C LEU A 240 -0.82 -12.36 -15.10
N GLU A 241 -1.95 -13.06 -15.03
CA GLU A 241 -2.02 -14.35 -14.40
C GLU A 241 -1.82 -15.45 -15.46
N GLY A 242 -0.82 -16.31 -15.20
CA GLY A 242 -0.47 -17.46 -16.04
C GLY A 242 -0.47 -18.78 -15.28
N GLU A 243 0.14 -19.81 -15.85
CA GLU A 243 0.24 -21.12 -15.21
C GLU A 243 1.36 -21.12 -14.15
N THR A 244 0.99 -21.22 -12.87
CA THR A 244 1.94 -21.29 -11.74
C THR A 244 2.20 -22.70 -11.23
N GLY A 245 1.27 -23.63 -11.45
CA GLY A 245 1.28 -24.96 -10.81
C GLY A 245 1.09 -24.96 -9.29
N ALA A 246 0.96 -23.77 -8.66
CA ALA A 246 0.85 -23.63 -7.21
C ALA A 246 -0.51 -24.10 -6.66
N TRP A 247 -1.55 -24.05 -7.49
CA TRP A 247 -2.81 -24.74 -7.28
C TRP A 247 -3.49 -25.03 -8.62
N ALA A 248 -3.48 -26.29 -9.05
CA ALA A 248 -3.93 -26.69 -10.40
C ALA A 248 -5.39 -26.35 -10.75
N LYS A 249 -6.21 -25.99 -9.77
CA LYS A 249 -7.62 -25.60 -9.96
C LYS A 249 -7.89 -24.10 -9.81
N SER A 250 -6.88 -23.29 -9.49
CA SER A 250 -7.03 -21.85 -9.33
C SER A 250 -6.11 -21.11 -10.27
N THR A 251 -6.72 -20.40 -11.20
CA THR A 251 -6.10 -19.24 -11.84
C THR A 251 -5.76 -18.21 -10.74
N GLY A 252 -4.71 -17.42 -10.89
CA GLY A 252 -4.33 -16.36 -9.92
C GLY A 252 -3.56 -16.79 -8.66
N TRP A 253 -3.58 -18.05 -8.24
CA TRP A 253 -2.79 -18.46 -7.06
C TRP A 253 -1.29 -18.55 -7.39
N GLY A 254 -0.45 -17.96 -6.54
CA GLY A 254 1.01 -17.94 -6.72
C GLY A 254 1.51 -16.91 -7.74
N GLN A 255 0.65 -16.02 -8.24
CA GLN A 255 1.06 -14.87 -9.05
C GLN A 255 1.61 -13.76 -8.14
N THR A 256 2.48 -12.92 -8.69
CA THR A 256 2.97 -11.74 -7.97
C THR A 256 2.20 -10.50 -8.40
N HIS A 257 1.64 -9.76 -7.44
CA HIS A 257 0.88 -8.54 -7.65
C HIS A 257 1.61 -7.33 -7.07
N SER A 258 1.37 -6.15 -7.66
CA SER A 258 1.87 -4.88 -7.11
C SER A 258 0.80 -4.25 -6.21
N CYS A 259 0.87 -4.55 -4.92
CA CYS A 259 -0.10 -4.09 -3.91
C CYS A 259 0.41 -2.87 -3.14
N VAL A 260 -0.52 -2.13 -2.51
CA VAL A 260 -0.17 -1.19 -1.45
C VAL A 260 0.46 -1.97 -0.30
N ASP A 261 1.53 -1.43 0.29
CA ASP A 261 2.13 -1.99 1.50
C ASP A 261 1.10 -1.95 2.64
N PHE A 262 0.62 -3.14 3.01
CA PHE A 262 -0.45 -3.30 3.98
C PHE A 262 0.01 -2.95 5.40
N ASP A 263 1.28 -3.17 5.73
CA ASP A 263 1.82 -2.84 7.05
C ASP A 263 1.91 -1.32 7.20
N ALA A 264 2.43 -0.63 6.17
CA ALA A 264 2.46 0.83 6.13
C ALA A 264 1.05 1.44 6.15
N LEU A 265 0.10 0.86 5.42
CA LEU A 265 -1.31 1.28 5.43
C LEU A 265 -1.93 1.11 6.83
N THR A 266 -1.69 -0.04 7.46
CA THR A 266 -2.19 -0.38 8.79
C THR A 266 -1.63 0.57 9.84
N GLU A 267 -0.32 0.84 9.80
CA GLU A 267 0.31 1.81 10.68
C GLU A 267 -0.27 3.22 10.50
N TYR A 268 -0.47 3.64 9.25
CA TYR A 268 -1.08 4.93 8.92
C TYR A 268 -2.50 5.07 9.50
N ALA A 269 -3.32 4.02 9.36
CA ALA A 269 -4.69 3.99 9.85
C ALA A 269 -4.75 3.99 11.38
N ASN A 270 -3.93 3.15 12.03
CA ASN A 270 -3.90 3.04 13.49
C ASN A 270 -3.46 4.34 14.17
N LYS A 271 -2.50 5.07 13.60
CA LYS A 271 -2.08 6.40 14.09
C LYS A 271 -3.21 7.44 14.08
N ARG A 272 -4.29 7.19 13.33
CA ARG A 272 -5.44 8.09 13.14
C ARG A 272 -6.77 7.44 13.52
N ALA A 273 -6.73 6.32 14.24
CA ALA A 273 -7.93 5.61 14.63
C ALA A 273 -8.84 6.52 15.46
N MET A 274 -10.09 6.67 15.03
CA MET A 274 -11.09 7.47 15.75
C MET A 274 -11.68 6.70 16.94
N TRP A 275 -11.71 5.37 16.84
CA TRP A 275 -12.30 4.48 17.85
C TRP A 275 -11.38 3.30 18.15
N ASN A 276 -11.43 2.81 19.39
CA ASN A 276 -10.85 1.53 19.79
C ASN A 276 -11.94 0.45 19.71
N LEU A 277 -11.86 -0.41 18.69
CA LEU A 277 -12.83 -1.45 18.41
C LEU A 277 -12.24 -2.86 18.53
N THR A 278 -11.06 -3.02 19.14
CA THR A 278 -10.32 -4.28 19.19
C THR A 278 -11.16 -5.46 19.68
N GLU A 279 -12.05 -5.21 20.65
CA GLU A 279 -12.90 -6.25 21.25
C GLU A 279 -14.36 -6.24 20.75
N ARG A 280 -14.76 -5.28 19.91
CA ARG A 280 -16.16 -5.07 19.51
C ARG A 280 -16.56 -5.62 18.15
N LEU A 281 -15.60 -6.01 17.32
CA LEU A 281 -15.83 -6.52 15.96
C LEU A 281 -15.30 -7.95 15.76
N LEU A 282 -15.09 -8.69 16.85
CA LEU A 282 -14.71 -10.09 16.78
C LEU A 282 -15.85 -10.91 16.13
N PRO A 283 -15.56 -12.04 15.45
CA PRO A 283 -16.58 -12.87 14.80
C PRO A 283 -17.76 -13.24 15.71
N ASP A 284 -17.51 -13.47 17.00
CA ASP A 284 -18.54 -13.79 18.00
C ASP A 284 -19.52 -12.63 18.29
N SER A 285 -19.09 -11.40 18.00
CA SER A 285 -19.94 -10.19 18.09
C SER A 285 -20.78 -9.97 16.83
N PHE A 286 -20.45 -10.64 15.72
CA PHE A 286 -21.16 -10.58 14.45
C PHE A 286 -21.56 -12.00 14.01
N ASP A 287 -22.39 -12.67 14.81
CA ASP A 287 -23.08 -13.88 14.37
C ASP A 287 -24.44 -13.47 13.77
N PRO A 288 -24.60 -13.50 12.43
CA PRO A 288 -25.83 -13.08 11.76
C PRO A 288 -27.03 -14.03 12.01
N LEU A 289 -26.77 -15.19 12.63
CA LEU A 289 -27.77 -16.19 13.03
C LEU A 289 -28.06 -16.16 14.53
N LYS A 290 -27.32 -15.37 15.31
CA LYS A 290 -27.60 -15.20 16.74
C LYS A 290 -28.92 -14.48 16.91
N VAL A 291 -29.91 -15.19 17.46
CA VAL A 291 -31.19 -14.62 17.85
C VAL A 291 -30.91 -13.62 18.97
N PRO A 292 -31.39 -12.37 18.88
CA PRO A 292 -31.27 -11.43 19.99
C PRO A 292 -31.88 -12.06 21.24
N GLU A 293 -31.10 -12.20 22.31
CA GLU A 293 -31.67 -12.62 23.59
C GLU A 293 -32.67 -11.55 24.02
N HIS A 294 -33.94 -11.93 24.08
CA HIS A 294 -34.99 -11.06 24.57
C HIS A 294 -34.73 -10.69 26.03
N GLY A 295 -34.45 -9.41 26.24
CA GLY A 295 -34.95 -8.67 27.39
C GLY A 295 -33.91 -8.35 28.46
N GLU A 296 -33.37 -7.13 28.41
CA GLU A 296 -33.43 -6.23 29.57
C GLU A 296 -33.81 -4.83 29.03
N GLY A 297 -34.83 -4.23 29.63
CA GLY A 297 -35.41 -2.97 29.18
C GLY A 297 -34.42 -1.82 29.27
N LEU A 298 -34.37 -1.01 28.21
CA LEU A 298 -34.01 0.38 28.32
C LEU A 298 -35.22 1.18 27.87
N GLU A 299 -35.96 1.63 28.88
CA GLU A 299 -36.87 2.76 28.81
C GLU A 299 -36.09 3.99 28.28
N ASP A 300 -36.73 4.70 27.34
CA ASP A 300 -36.67 6.12 27.01
C ASP A 300 -35.30 6.85 26.90
N GLU A 301 -35.05 7.51 25.76
CA GLU A 301 -35.35 8.95 25.57
C GLU A 301 -35.01 9.39 24.13
N HIS A 302 -35.64 10.52 23.74
CA HIS A 302 -35.90 11.07 22.40
C HIS A 302 -34.79 11.14 21.34
#